data_AF-A0A075JUV1-F1
#
_entry.id   AF-A0A075JUV1-F1
#
_cell.length_a   1.000
_cell.length_b   1.000
_cell.length_c   1.000
_cell.angle_alpha   90.00
_cell.angle_beta   90.00
_cell.angle_gamma   90.00
#
_symmetry.space_group_name_H-M   'P 1'
#
loop_
_entity.id
_entity.type
_entity.pdbx_description
1 polymer ?
#
loop_
_entity_poly.entity_id
_entity_poly.type
_entity_poly.pdbx_seq_one_letter_code
_entity_poly.pdbx_strand_id
1 'polypeptide(L)'
;MSKKKGNKSIIDGIEFASDIETAFYLHLKKKKEEGLVKDIRTHVTYILIPSYTDFEGNEVQAMTYTSDFNVIMSDGSEIVIDTKEYPGEEDYIKRKLFMSLNPDTPFYWVERTPKYLGFYFVRDGFISKLRRRYEKLHGSSPSTKRNIKWTSRQIEEHFEFEDNGLFLTWKKTKRMKKGVKKK
;
A
#
# COMPACT_ATOMS: atom_id res chain seq x y z
N MET A 1 0.26 11.28 -22.28
CA MET A 1 1.22 10.97 -21.20
C MET A 1 1.66 9.53 -21.34
N SER A 2 2.96 9.26 -21.52
CA SER A 2 3.48 7.91 -21.74
C SER A 2 3.46 7.11 -20.43
N LYS A 3 2.58 6.10 -20.31
CA LYS A 3 2.60 5.14 -19.19
C LYS A 3 3.94 4.41 -19.25
N LYS A 4 4.81 4.63 -18.25
CA LYS A 4 6.02 3.81 -18.08
C LYS A 4 5.56 2.36 -17.87
N LYS A 5 5.76 1.51 -18.88
CA LYS A 5 5.61 0.05 -18.74
C LYS A 5 6.69 -0.39 -17.74
N GLY A 6 6.29 -0.74 -16.52
CA GLY A 6 7.19 -1.37 -15.57
C GLY A 6 7.75 -2.66 -16.18
N ASN A 7 8.92 -3.08 -15.72
CA ASN A 7 9.48 -4.38 -16.11
C ASN A 7 8.62 -5.47 -15.47
N LYS A 8 7.67 -6.00 -16.24
CA LYS A 8 6.83 -7.12 -15.83
C LYS A 8 7.74 -8.27 -15.43
N SER A 9 7.56 -8.75 -14.21
CA SER A 9 8.36 -9.84 -13.65
C SER A 9 7.49 -11.09 -13.54
N ILE A 10 8.03 -12.23 -13.95
CA ILE A 10 7.36 -13.53 -13.82
C ILE A 10 8.08 -14.30 -12.71
N ILE A 11 7.37 -14.61 -11.62
CA ILE A 11 7.88 -15.41 -10.49
C ILE A 11 6.87 -16.49 -10.18
N ASP A 12 7.32 -17.74 -10.03
CA ASP A 12 6.45 -18.92 -9.82
C ASP A 12 5.33 -19.06 -10.88
N GLY A 13 5.58 -18.57 -12.11
CA GLY A 13 4.58 -18.55 -13.19
C GLY A 13 3.54 -17.42 -13.09
N ILE A 14 3.65 -16.53 -12.10
CA ILE A 14 2.76 -15.39 -11.89
C ILE A 14 3.39 -14.14 -12.47
N GLU A 15 2.64 -13.41 -13.31
CA GLU A 15 3.07 -12.13 -13.88
C GLU A 15 2.68 -10.98 -12.94
N PHE A 16 3.66 -10.16 -12.55
CA PHE A 16 3.44 -8.96 -11.74
C PHE A 16 3.62 -7.70 -12.58
N ALA A 17 2.73 -6.73 -12.38
CA ALA A 17 2.68 -5.48 -13.14
C ALA A 17 3.69 -4.43 -12.66
N SER A 18 4.23 -4.59 -11.44
CA SER A 18 5.17 -3.63 -10.85
C SER A 18 6.27 -4.24 -9.95
N ASP A 19 7.33 -3.45 -9.73
CA ASP A 19 8.44 -3.80 -8.84
C ASP A 19 7.99 -3.92 -7.36
N ILE A 20 7.03 -3.10 -6.94
CA ILE A 20 6.51 -3.13 -5.55
C ILE A 20 5.69 -4.41 -5.32
N GLU A 21 4.85 -4.77 -6.27
CA GLU A 21 4.03 -5.97 -6.24
C GLU A 21 4.91 -7.23 -6.17
N THR A 22 5.90 -7.31 -7.05
CA THR A 22 6.90 -8.38 -7.06
C THR A 22 7.63 -8.48 -5.71
N ALA A 23 8.08 -7.35 -5.17
CA ALA A 23 8.77 -7.33 -3.90
C ALA A 23 7.87 -7.71 -2.71
N PHE A 24 6.60 -7.33 -2.76
CA PHE A 24 5.63 -7.68 -1.72
C PHE A 24 5.27 -9.17 -1.78
N TYR A 25 5.14 -9.76 -2.98
CA TYR A 25 4.95 -11.20 -3.14
C TYR A 25 6.11 -12.00 -2.52
N LEU A 26 7.36 -11.63 -2.80
CA LEU A 26 8.53 -12.27 -2.20
C LEU A 26 8.55 -12.10 -0.67
N HIS A 27 8.12 -10.94 -0.17
CA HIS A 27 7.94 -10.72 1.27
C HIS A 27 6.89 -11.67 1.86
N LEU A 28 5.73 -11.80 1.24
CA LEU A 28 4.67 -12.71 1.68
C LEU A 28 5.12 -14.17 1.65
N LYS A 29 5.88 -14.60 0.64
CA LYS A 29 6.47 -15.96 0.59
C LYS A 29 7.35 -16.22 1.81
N LYS A 30 8.22 -15.26 2.17
CA LYS A 30 9.03 -15.37 3.38
C LYS A 30 8.15 -15.45 4.64
N LYS A 31 7.08 -14.64 4.72
CA LYS A 31 6.12 -14.71 5.83
C LYS A 31 5.36 -16.03 5.91
N LYS A 32 5.17 -16.70 4.78
CA LYS A 32 4.61 -18.06 4.72
C LYS A 32 5.59 -19.10 5.25
N GLU A 33 6.87 -18.99 4.89
CA GLU A 33 7.94 -19.84 5.44
C GLU A 33 8.13 -19.63 6.96
N GLU A 34 7.98 -18.40 7.44
CA GLU A 34 8.01 -18.05 8.87
C GLU A 34 6.76 -18.53 9.64
N GLY A 35 5.76 -19.10 8.96
CA GLY A 35 4.52 -19.60 9.57
C GLY A 35 3.51 -18.51 9.95
N LEU A 36 3.76 -17.24 9.59
CA LEU A 36 2.82 -16.14 9.84
C LEU A 36 1.66 -16.16 8.84
N VAL A 37 1.96 -16.47 7.58
CA VAL A 37 1.00 -16.57 6.47
C VAL A 37 0.71 -18.05 6.18
N LYS A 38 -0.57 -18.39 6.06
CA LYS A 38 -1.02 -19.73 5.69
C LYS A 38 -1.14 -19.88 4.17
N ASP A 39 -1.79 -18.92 3.51
CA ASP A 39 -2.03 -18.97 2.07
C ASP A 39 -1.95 -17.59 1.42
N ILE A 40 -1.58 -17.57 0.13
CA ILE A 40 -1.45 -16.36 -0.68
C ILE A 40 -2.13 -16.64 -2.01
N ARG A 41 -3.17 -15.88 -2.34
CA ARG A 41 -3.82 -15.91 -3.65
C ARG A 41 -3.56 -14.58 -4.36
N THR A 42 -3.09 -14.64 -5.59
CA THR A 42 -2.78 -13.45 -6.38
C THR A 42 -3.88 -13.15 -7.38
N HIS A 43 -4.09 -11.88 -7.71
CA HIS A 43 -4.99 -11.44 -8.79
C HIS A 43 -6.46 -11.91 -8.61
N VAL A 44 -6.96 -11.91 -7.38
CA VAL A 44 -8.35 -12.27 -7.09
C VAL A 44 -9.28 -11.18 -7.64
N THR A 45 -10.26 -11.59 -8.46
CA THR A 45 -11.17 -10.66 -9.13
C THR A 45 -12.53 -10.62 -8.44
N TYR A 46 -13.01 -9.42 -8.18
CA TYR A 46 -14.28 -9.10 -7.55
C TYR A 46 -15.15 -8.29 -8.50
N ILE A 47 -16.45 -8.54 -8.50
CA ILE A 47 -17.42 -7.75 -9.23
C ILE A 47 -17.80 -6.55 -8.36
N LEU A 48 -17.56 -5.34 -8.85
CA LEU A 48 -17.99 -4.09 -8.21
C LEU A 48 -19.37 -3.67 -8.70
N ILE A 49 -19.57 -3.72 -10.01
CA ILE A 49 -20.86 -3.45 -10.65
C ILE A 49 -21.10 -4.60 -11.61
N PRO A 50 -22.18 -5.38 -11.47
CA PRO A 50 -22.50 -6.45 -12.42
C PRO A 50 -22.73 -5.87 -13.82
N SER A 51 -22.65 -6.72 -14.85
CA SER A 51 -23.10 -6.30 -16.18
C SER A 51 -24.60 -5.99 -16.15
N TYR A 52 -25.02 -5.04 -16.97
CA TYR A 52 -26.42 -4.63 -17.07
C TYR A 52 -26.73 -4.14 -18.48
N THR A 53 -28.01 -4.10 -18.83
CA THR A 53 -28.47 -3.50 -20.09
C THR A 53 -28.87 -2.06 -19.83
N ASP A 54 -28.38 -1.13 -20.65
CA ASP A 54 -28.74 0.29 -20.54
C ASP A 54 -30.12 0.59 -21.15
N PHE A 55 -30.53 1.86 -21.11
CA PHE A 55 -31.83 2.29 -21.63
C PHE A 55 -31.96 2.21 -23.16
N GLU A 56 -30.83 2.11 -23.87
CA GLU A 56 -30.77 1.96 -25.33
C GLU A 56 -30.76 0.48 -25.75
N GLY A 57 -30.72 -0.45 -24.78
CA GLY A 57 -30.67 -1.89 -25.03
C GLY A 57 -29.24 -2.44 -25.21
N ASN A 58 -28.20 -1.64 -24.96
CA ASN A 58 -26.82 -2.09 -25.06
C ASN A 58 -26.38 -2.82 -23.79
N GLU A 59 -25.56 -3.87 -23.94
CA GLU A 59 -24.92 -4.53 -22.81
C GLU A 59 -23.72 -3.73 -22.31
N VAL A 60 -23.78 -3.30 -21.05
CA VAL A 60 -22.68 -2.66 -20.33
C VAL A 60 -21.92 -3.72 -19.54
N GLN A 61 -20.61 -3.82 -19.79
CA GLN A 61 -19.76 -4.80 -19.11
C GLN A 61 -19.65 -4.54 -17.62
N ALA A 62 -19.48 -5.62 -16.86
CA ALA A 62 -19.26 -5.54 -15.42
C ALA A 62 -18.00 -4.71 -15.10
N MET A 63 -18.09 -3.88 -14.08
CA MET A 63 -16.91 -3.25 -13.49
C MET A 63 -16.32 -4.19 -12.45
N THR A 64 -15.05 -4.55 -12.62
CA THR A 64 -14.34 -5.42 -11.67
C THR A 64 -13.20 -4.71 -10.95
N TYR A 65 -12.84 -5.27 -9.81
CA TYR A 65 -11.64 -4.97 -9.06
C TYR A 65 -10.81 -6.24 -8.92
N THR A 66 -9.55 -6.18 -9.33
CA THR A 66 -8.62 -7.31 -9.17
C THR A 66 -7.58 -6.90 -8.15
N SER A 67 -7.53 -7.58 -7.01
CA SER A 67 -6.55 -7.32 -5.95
C SER A 67 -5.24 -8.02 -6.23
N ASP A 68 -4.11 -7.39 -5.87
CA ASP A 68 -2.79 -8.02 -6.00
C ASP A 68 -2.70 -9.29 -5.14
N PHE A 69 -3.14 -9.22 -3.87
CA PHE A 69 -3.05 -10.34 -2.91
C PHE A 69 -4.27 -10.48 -2.01
N ASN A 70 -4.78 -11.70 -1.90
CA ASN A 70 -5.57 -12.16 -0.75
C ASN A 70 -4.67 -13.05 0.11
N VAL A 71 -4.50 -12.67 1.36
CA VAL A 71 -3.60 -13.35 2.30
C VAL A 71 -4.43 -13.97 3.41
N ILE A 72 -4.28 -15.27 3.60
CA ILE A 72 -4.82 -15.98 4.76
C ILE A 72 -3.71 -16.08 5.79
N MET A 73 -3.93 -15.48 6.96
CA MET A 73 -3.00 -15.51 8.09
C MET A 73 -3.07 -16.87 8.80
N SER A 74 -2.07 -17.16 9.63
CA SER A 74 -2.00 -18.40 10.42
C SER A 74 -3.17 -18.57 11.39
N ASP A 75 -3.73 -17.48 11.90
CA ASP A 75 -4.94 -17.47 12.74
C ASP A 75 -6.24 -17.67 11.95
N GLY A 76 -6.16 -17.78 10.63
CA GLY A 76 -7.30 -17.97 9.73
C GLY A 76 -7.95 -16.68 9.23
N SER A 77 -7.53 -15.50 9.71
CA SER A 77 -8.02 -14.23 9.18
C SER A 77 -7.59 -14.01 7.73
N GLU A 78 -8.47 -13.38 6.93
CA GLU A 78 -8.18 -13.02 5.54
C GLU A 78 -7.99 -11.51 5.41
N ILE A 79 -6.95 -11.11 4.68
CA ILE A 79 -6.60 -9.72 4.42
C ILE A 79 -6.42 -9.54 2.91
N VAL A 80 -7.11 -8.55 2.35
CA VAL A 80 -6.93 -8.14 0.96
C VAL A 80 -5.95 -6.98 0.91
N ILE A 81 -4.90 -7.13 0.10
CA ILE A 81 -3.79 -6.17 -0.01
C ILE A 81 -3.56 -5.82 -1.47
N ASP A 82 -3.40 -4.53 -1.73
CA ASP A 82 -3.05 -3.98 -3.04
C ASP A 82 -1.85 -3.03 -2.89
N THR A 83 -0.85 -3.19 -3.75
CA THR A 83 0.38 -2.42 -3.72
C THR A 83 0.25 -1.16 -4.58
N LYS A 84 0.47 0.01 -3.98
CA LYS A 84 0.33 1.29 -4.67
C LYS A 84 1.57 2.17 -4.48
N GLU A 85 2.01 2.80 -5.56
CA GLU A 85 3.00 3.89 -5.49
C GLU A 85 2.39 5.27 -5.76
N TYR A 86 1.50 5.33 -6.77
CA TYR A 86 0.86 6.55 -7.27
C TYR A 86 -0.59 6.25 -7.69
N PRO A 87 -1.53 6.09 -6.74
CA PRO A 87 -2.92 5.81 -7.07
C PRO A 87 -3.57 7.00 -7.80
N GLY A 88 -4.31 6.71 -8.88
CA GLY A 88 -5.14 7.65 -9.62
C GLY A 88 -6.57 7.74 -9.06
N GLU A 89 -7.37 8.66 -9.61
CA GLU A 89 -8.78 8.83 -9.19
C GLU A 89 -9.59 7.54 -9.35
N GLU A 90 -9.35 6.79 -10.43
CA GLU A 90 -9.99 5.49 -10.70
C GLU A 90 -9.71 4.47 -9.59
N ASP A 91 -8.47 4.43 -9.06
CA ASP A 91 -8.09 3.52 -7.99
C ASP A 91 -8.87 3.84 -6.71
N TYR A 92 -9.02 5.13 -6.38
CA TYR A 92 -9.77 5.56 -5.21
C TYR A 92 -11.26 5.24 -5.32
N ILE A 93 -11.85 5.39 -6.51
CA ILE A 93 -13.26 5.03 -6.76
C ILE A 93 -13.44 3.52 -6.57
N LYS A 94 -12.60 2.70 -7.21
CA LYS A 94 -12.67 1.24 -7.09
C LYS A 94 -12.46 0.77 -5.66
N ARG A 95 -11.51 1.36 -4.93
CA ARG A 95 -11.29 1.09 -3.50
C ARG A 95 -12.55 1.37 -2.68
N LYS A 96 -13.19 2.53 -2.87
CA LYS A 96 -14.41 2.89 -2.14
C LYS A 96 -15.54 1.91 -2.44
N LEU A 97 -15.75 1.57 -3.71
CA LEU A 97 -16.77 0.59 -4.12
C LEU A 97 -16.50 -0.78 -3.50
N PHE A 98 -15.25 -1.27 -3.60
CA PHE A 98 -14.85 -2.55 -3.01
C PHE A 98 -15.15 -2.59 -1.51
N MET A 99 -14.73 -1.57 -0.77
CA MET A 99 -14.96 -1.49 0.68
C MET A 99 -16.44 -1.34 1.03
N SER A 100 -17.26 -0.68 0.20
CA SER A 100 -18.71 -0.59 0.45
C SER A 100 -19.43 -1.91 0.25
N LEU A 101 -18.95 -2.75 -0.68
CA LEU A 101 -19.51 -4.08 -0.97
C LEU A 101 -18.99 -5.14 0.00
N ASN A 102 -17.81 -4.90 0.60
CA ASN A 102 -17.13 -5.82 1.50
C ASN A 102 -16.73 -5.11 2.80
N PRO A 103 -17.69 -4.61 3.60
CA PRO A 103 -17.39 -3.75 4.76
C PRO A 103 -16.61 -4.47 5.87
N ASP A 104 -16.77 -5.79 5.99
CA ASP A 104 -16.12 -6.60 7.02
C ASP A 104 -14.77 -7.17 6.56
N THR A 105 -14.37 -6.94 5.31
CA THR A 105 -13.12 -7.45 4.76
C THR A 105 -11.96 -6.49 5.06
N PRO A 106 -10.93 -6.90 5.82
CA PRO A 106 -9.74 -6.09 6.03
C PRO A 106 -9.05 -5.81 4.69
N PHE A 107 -9.10 -4.55 4.26
CA PHE A 107 -8.55 -4.10 2.98
C PHE A 107 -7.53 -2.98 3.18
N TYR A 108 -6.31 -3.19 2.68
CA TYR A 108 -5.22 -2.23 2.84
C TYR A 108 -4.50 -1.98 1.52
N TRP A 109 -4.24 -0.70 1.26
CA TRP A 109 -3.20 -0.33 0.33
C TRP A 109 -1.85 -0.29 1.03
N VAL A 110 -0.85 -0.85 0.38
CA VAL A 110 0.53 -0.90 0.88
C VAL A 110 1.44 -0.13 -0.07
N GLU A 111 2.22 0.78 0.50
CA GLU A 111 3.28 1.50 -0.20
C GLU A 111 4.65 0.94 0.25
N ARG A 112 5.69 1.14 -0.58
CA ARG A 112 7.08 0.83 -0.20
C ARG A 112 7.86 2.11 0.06
N THR A 113 8.52 2.16 1.22
CA THR A 113 9.39 3.29 1.56
C THR A 113 10.61 3.33 0.63
N PRO A 114 11.18 4.53 0.35
CA PRO A 114 12.42 4.65 -0.40
C PRO A 114 13.60 3.87 0.21
N LYS A 115 14.59 3.53 -0.63
CA LYS A 115 15.81 2.78 -0.26
C LYS A 115 16.49 3.26 1.02
N TYR A 116 16.65 4.57 1.17
CA TYR A 116 17.36 5.16 2.31
C TYR A 116 16.58 5.03 3.63
N LEU A 117 15.31 4.63 3.59
CA LEU A 117 14.49 4.26 4.75
C LEU A 117 14.43 2.75 4.97
N GLY A 118 15.18 1.95 4.21
CA GLY A 118 15.24 0.50 4.39
C GLY A 118 14.17 -0.30 3.66
N PHE A 119 13.45 0.29 2.69
CA PHE A 119 12.45 -0.41 1.87
C PHE A 119 11.30 -1.09 2.65
N TYR A 120 10.96 -0.59 3.85
CA TYR A 120 9.78 -1.05 4.59
C TYR A 120 8.50 -0.94 3.77
N PHE A 121 7.63 -1.93 3.94
CA PHE A 121 6.24 -1.88 3.53
C PHE A 121 5.42 -1.17 4.60
N VAL A 122 4.59 -0.23 4.17
CA VAL A 122 3.84 0.67 5.05
C VAL A 122 2.42 0.81 4.53
N ARG A 123 1.45 0.91 5.43
CA ARG A 123 0.08 1.25 5.06
C ARG A 123 0.05 2.62 4.36
N ASP A 124 -0.83 2.73 3.37
CA ASP A 124 -1.05 3.94 2.58
C ASP A 124 -1.24 5.21 3.43
N GLY A 125 -0.75 6.33 2.90
CA GLY A 125 -0.82 7.64 3.55
C GLY A 125 0.31 7.91 4.56
N PHE A 126 1.12 6.93 4.93
CA PHE A 126 2.32 7.18 5.74
C PHE A 126 3.30 8.13 5.02
N ILE A 127 3.57 7.91 3.73
CA ILE A 127 4.53 8.74 3.00
C ILE A 127 4.09 10.22 2.94
N SER A 128 2.79 10.47 2.81
CA SER A 128 2.24 11.83 2.89
C SER A 128 2.46 12.47 4.27
N LYS A 129 2.29 11.70 5.35
CA LYS A 129 2.58 12.15 6.73
C LYS A 129 4.06 12.44 6.93
N LEU A 130 4.93 11.57 6.40
CA LEU A 130 6.38 11.75 6.42
C LEU A 130 6.78 13.06 5.73
N ARG A 131 6.28 13.30 4.51
CA ARG A 131 6.55 14.53 3.75
C ARG A 131 6.12 15.78 4.53
N ARG A 132 4.89 15.78 5.07
CA ARG A 132 4.36 16.91 5.85
C ARG A 132 5.20 17.19 7.10
N ARG A 133 5.68 16.13 7.76
CA ARG A 133 6.52 16.27 8.96
C ARG A 133 7.90 16.82 8.63
N TYR A 134 8.50 16.35 7.55
CA TYR A 134 9.79 16.83 7.05
C TYR A 134 9.70 18.32 6.69
N GLU A 135 8.67 18.71 5.93
CA GLU A 135 8.44 20.10 5.54
C GLU A 135 8.31 21.04 6.74
N LYS A 136 7.59 20.61 7.80
CA LYS A 136 7.46 21.38 9.03
C LYS A 136 8.79 21.58 9.77
N LEU A 137 9.74 20.65 9.65
CA LEU A 137 11.05 20.69 10.31
C LEU A 137 12.08 21.49 9.53
N HIS A 138 12.02 21.43 8.20
CA HIS A 138 13.04 22.01 7.31
C HIS A 138 12.57 23.28 6.58
N GLY A 139 11.31 23.71 6.79
CA GLY A 139 10.77 24.94 6.22
C GLY A 139 10.56 24.92 4.70
N SER A 140 10.77 23.77 4.06
CA SER A 140 10.64 23.60 2.60
C SER A 140 10.05 22.23 2.27
N SER A 141 9.11 22.21 1.32
CA SER A 141 8.54 20.95 0.85
C SER A 141 9.60 20.22 0.00
N PRO A 142 9.87 18.93 0.28
CA PRO A 142 10.69 18.12 -0.61
C PRO A 142 10.05 18.10 -2.00
N SER A 143 10.79 18.52 -3.03
CA SER A 143 10.29 18.47 -4.41
C SER A 143 10.00 17.04 -4.88
N THR A 144 10.64 16.03 -4.28
CA THR A 144 10.33 14.61 -4.47
C THR A 144 10.46 13.83 -3.15
N LYS A 145 9.82 12.65 -3.07
CA LYS A 145 10.05 11.69 -1.96
C LYS A 145 11.54 11.39 -1.76
N ARG A 146 12.39 11.52 -2.78
CA ARG A 146 13.84 11.25 -2.72
C ARG A 146 14.63 12.31 -1.93
N ASN A 147 14.03 13.47 -1.66
CA ASN A 147 14.70 14.58 -0.97
C ASN A 147 14.52 14.56 0.55
N ILE A 148 13.77 13.59 1.10
CA ILE A 148 13.62 13.37 2.54
C ILE A 148 14.83 12.57 3.01
N LYS A 149 15.90 13.21 3.48
CA LYS A 149 17.15 12.51 3.89
C LYS A 149 17.11 12.08 5.36
N TRP A 150 16.16 11.24 5.73
CA TRP A 150 16.08 10.66 7.08
C TRP A 150 16.54 9.21 7.10
N THR A 151 17.02 8.76 8.25
CA THR A 151 17.28 7.35 8.57
C THR A 151 16.07 6.72 9.25
N SER A 152 16.01 5.39 9.31
CA SER A 152 14.95 4.67 10.04
C SER A 152 14.82 5.11 11.49
N ARG A 153 15.96 5.33 12.18
CA ARG A 153 16.00 5.87 13.55
C ARG A 153 15.35 7.25 13.67
N GLN A 154 15.61 8.15 12.72
CA GLN A 154 14.99 9.49 12.73
C GLN A 154 13.48 9.43 12.46
N ILE A 155 13.00 8.44 11.69
CA ILE A 155 11.57 8.21 11.55
C ILE A 155 10.98 7.77 12.90
N GLU A 156 11.62 6.84 13.59
CA GLU A 156 11.16 6.36 14.91
C GLU A 156 11.18 7.46 15.98
N GLU A 157 12.03 8.47 15.86
CA GLU A 157 11.98 9.67 16.74
C GLU A 157 10.71 10.52 16.53
N HIS A 158 10.08 10.41 15.36
CA HIS A 158 8.95 11.24 14.96
C HIS A 158 7.63 10.49 14.86
N PHE A 159 7.67 9.18 14.67
CA PHE A 159 6.49 8.35 14.44
C PHE A 159 6.54 7.09 15.29
N GLU A 160 5.36 6.61 15.65
CA GLU A 160 5.13 5.30 16.26
C GLU A 160 4.33 4.47 15.26
N PHE A 161 4.76 3.23 15.06
CA PHE A 161 4.12 2.28 14.16
C PHE A 161 3.66 1.06 14.93
N GLU A 162 2.67 0.41 14.37
CA GLU A 162 2.27 -0.94 14.70
C GLU A 162 2.69 -1.85 13.55
N ASP A 163 3.36 -2.96 13.87
CA ASP A 163 3.74 -3.98 12.90
C ASP A 163 2.77 -5.15 13.05
N ASN A 164 2.01 -5.44 11.99
CA ASN A 164 1.12 -6.60 11.95
C ASN A 164 1.82 -7.86 11.39
N GLY A 165 3.12 -7.78 11.17
CA GLY A 165 3.96 -8.83 10.61
C GLY A 165 4.04 -8.83 9.08
N LEU A 166 3.16 -8.11 8.37
CA LEU A 166 3.19 -7.94 6.92
C LEU A 166 3.63 -6.53 6.49
N PHE A 167 3.20 -5.51 7.23
CA PHE A 167 3.54 -4.11 6.95
C PHE A 167 3.34 -3.23 8.19
N LEU A 168 3.99 -2.07 8.18
CA LEU A 168 3.89 -1.10 9.24
C LEU A 168 2.67 -0.19 9.06
N THR A 169 1.86 -0.06 10.10
CA THR A 169 0.76 0.90 10.17
C THR A 169 1.14 2.09 11.06
N TRP A 170 0.91 3.30 10.58
CA TRP A 170 1.10 4.50 11.40
C TRP A 170 0.11 4.48 12.57
N LYS A 171 0.63 4.60 13.80
CA LYS A 171 -0.16 4.71 15.02
C LYS A 171 -0.22 6.15 15.53
N LYS A 172 0.91 6.83 15.58
CA LYS A 172 0.98 8.18 16.16
C LYS A 172 2.15 9.00 15.63
N THR A 173 1.96 10.32 15.57
CA THR A 173 3.06 11.28 15.39
C THR A 173 3.52 11.80 16.74
N LYS A 174 4.80 11.61 17.08
CA LYS A 174 5.39 12.01 18.36
C LYS A 174 5.45 13.53 18.48
N ARG A 175 5.14 14.03 19.68
CA ARG A 175 5.25 15.46 20.00
C ARG A 175 6.72 15.86 19.91
N MET A 176 6.99 17.02 19.31
CA MET A 176 8.33 17.60 19.32
C MET A 176 8.61 18.03 20.76
N LYS A 177 9.73 17.59 21.35
CA LYS A 177 10.24 18.29 22.52
C LYS A 177 10.49 19.73 22.07
N LYS A 178 9.81 20.72 22.66
CA LYS A 178 10.13 22.12 22.41
C LYS A 178 11.60 22.29 22.79
N GLY A 179 12.47 22.42 21.79
CA GLY A 179 13.83 22.85 22.04
C GLY A 179 13.76 24.20 22.72
N VAL A 180 14.40 24.31 23.88
CA VAL A 180 14.78 25.58 24.50
C VAL A 180 15.31 26.47 23.38
N LYS A 181 14.67 27.64 23.18
CA LYS A 181 15.22 28.67 22.29
C LYS A 181 16.69 28.83 22.67
N LYS A 182 17.61 28.45 21.79
CA LYS A 182 19.01 28.89 21.92
C LYS A 182 18.93 30.42 21.91
N LYS A 183 19.17 31.00 23.08
CA LYS A 183 19.44 32.43 23.24
C LYS A 183 20.74 32.76 22.53
#